data_AF-A0A348TT44-F1
#
_entry.id   AF-A0A348TT44-F1
#
_cell.length_a   1.000
_cell.length_b   1.000
_cell.length_c   1.000
_cell.angle_alpha   90.00
_cell.angle_beta   90.00
_cell.angle_gamma   90.00
#
_symmetry.space_group_name_H-M   'P 1'
#
loop_
_entity.id
_entity.type
_entity.pdbx_description
1 polymer ?
#
loop_
_entity_poly.entity_id
_entity_poly.type
_entity_poly.pdbx_seq_one_letter_code
_entity_poly.pdbx_strand_id
1 'polypeptide(L)'
;MNWTDSITGYLEHLKFERGLSDNTISAYKRDLNQLANFSDQWPKNVNAKQISAYLQHLHSIGYSPRSQGRVLSAMRGFFSWMIDEEHLTEHPVVLFENP
;
A
#
# COMPACT_ATOMS: atom_id res chain seq x y z
N MET A 1 -6.77 7.76 11.20
CA MET A 1 -7.50 7.87 9.92
C MET A 1 -7.97 6.50 9.46
N ASN A 2 -9.08 6.44 8.73
CA ASN A 2 -9.52 5.22 8.06
C ASN A 2 -8.78 5.04 6.70
N TRP A 3 -9.03 3.92 6.01
CA TRP A 3 -8.41 3.64 4.71
C TRP A 3 -8.72 4.69 3.64
N THR A 4 -9.97 5.11 3.50
CA THR A 4 -10.39 6.07 2.47
C THR A 4 -9.63 7.38 2.60
N ASP A 5 -9.57 7.92 3.81
CA ASP A 5 -8.89 9.19 4.10
C ASP A 5 -7.38 9.07 3.86
N SER A 6 -6.76 8.00 4.38
CA SER A 6 -5.32 7.78 4.25
C SER A 6 -4.90 7.55 2.79
N ILE A 7 -5.67 6.76 2.04
CA ILE A 7 -5.39 6.53 0.62
C ILE A 7 -5.54 7.86 -0.15
N THR A 8 -6.55 8.65 0.17
CA THR A 8 -6.77 9.94 -0.52
C THR A 8 -5.60 10.90 -0.27
N GLY A 9 -5.20 11.10 0.99
CA GLY A 9 -4.05 11.95 1.33
C GLY A 9 -2.75 11.49 0.66
N TYR A 10 -2.48 10.18 0.67
CA TYR A 10 -1.31 9.63 0.00
C TYR A 10 -1.31 9.88 -1.51
N LEU A 11 -2.46 9.69 -2.19
CA LEU A 11 -2.55 9.91 -3.62
C LEU A 11 -2.44 11.39 -4.01
N GLU A 12 -2.94 12.30 -3.16
CA GLU A 12 -2.74 13.74 -3.32
C GLU A 12 -1.27 14.12 -3.16
N HIS A 13 -0.60 13.61 -2.13
CA HIS A 13 0.85 13.75 -1.95
C HIS A 13 1.62 13.27 -3.20
N LEU A 14 1.30 12.08 -3.71
CA LEU A 14 1.93 11.56 -4.93
C LEU A 14 1.70 12.43 -6.16
N LYS A 15 0.53 13.04 -6.26
CA LYS A 15 0.15 13.89 -7.40
C LYS A 15 0.85 15.24 -7.36
N PHE A 16 0.73 15.93 -6.24
CA PHE A 16 1.11 17.34 -6.14
C PHE A 16 2.57 17.54 -5.72
N GLU A 17 3.09 16.67 -4.85
CA GLU A 17 4.46 16.81 -4.36
C GLU A 17 5.44 15.98 -5.19
N ARG A 18 5.03 14.78 -5.62
CA ARG A 18 5.92 13.88 -6.40
C ARG A 18 5.69 13.90 -7.90
N GLY A 19 4.64 14.59 -8.38
CA GLY A 19 4.36 14.74 -9.80
C GLY A 19 4.17 13.42 -10.56
N LEU A 20 3.68 12.36 -9.89
CA LEU A 20 3.47 11.07 -10.55
C LEU A 20 2.33 11.14 -11.57
N SER A 21 2.45 10.35 -12.64
CA SER A 21 1.42 10.28 -13.67
C SER A 21 0.08 9.77 -13.12
N ASP A 22 -1.03 10.22 -13.72
CA ASP A 22 -2.38 9.75 -13.36
C ASP A 22 -2.53 8.23 -13.50
N ASN A 23 -1.82 7.61 -14.43
CA ASN A 23 -1.78 6.16 -14.60
C ASN A 23 -1.16 5.46 -13.38
N THR A 24 -0.05 5.99 -12.86
CA THR A 24 0.61 5.46 -11.65
C THR A 24 -0.27 5.65 -10.43
N ILE A 25 -0.88 6.82 -10.28
CA ILE A 25 -1.81 7.13 -9.17
C ILE A 25 -3.01 6.18 -9.21
N SER A 26 -3.62 5.98 -10.38
CA SER A 26 -4.76 5.08 -10.55
C SER A 26 -4.40 3.61 -10.29
N ALA A 27 -3.19 3.19 -10.68
CA ALA A 27 -2.64 1.90 -10.34
C ALA A 27 -2.49 1.72 -8.82
N TYR A 28 -1.88 2.68 -8.13
CA TYR A 28 -1.65 2.62 -6.68
C TYR A 28 -2.96 2.67 -5.91
N LYS A 29 -3.91 3.51 -6.32
CA LYS A 29 -5.27 3.55 -5.75
C LYS A 29 -5.93 2.17 -5.78
N ARG A 30 -5.87 1.46 -6.91
CA ARG A 30 -6.46 0.12 -7.04
C ARG A 30 -5.75 -0.90 -6.14
N ASP A 31 -4.43 -0.85 -6.06
CA ASP A 31 -3.66 -1.80 -5.25
C ASP A 31 -3.93 -1.59 -3.74
N LEU A 32 -3.95 -0.34 -3.29
CA LEU A 32 -4.20 0.02 -1.90
C LEU A 32 -5.64 -0.26 -1.47
N ASN A 33 -6.63 -0.03 -2.34
CA ASN A 33 -8.02 -0.41 -2.05
C ASN A 33 -8.18 -1.93 -1.92
N GLN A 34 -7.44 -2.72 -2.69
CA GLN A 34 -7.46 -4.18 -2.53
C GLN A 34 -6.86 -4.62 -1.19
N LEU A 35 -5.75 -3.99 -0.75
CA LEU A 35 -5.21 -4.21 0.58
C LEU A 35 -6.22 -3.78 1.66
N ALA A 36 -6.87 -2.63 1.51
CA ALA A 36 -7.87 -2.13 2.44
C ALA A 36 -9.06 -3.11 2.58
N ASN A 37 -9.52 -3.69 1.47
CA ASN A 37 -10.60 -4.69 1.48
C ASN A 37 -10.15 -6.04 2.06
N PHE A 38 -8.88 -6.40 1.91
CA PHE A 38 -8.30 -7.60 2.52
C PHE A 38 -8.05 -7.40 4.03
N SER A 39 -7.76 -6.18 4.44
CA SER A 39 -7.47 -5.81 5.82
C SER A 39 -8.75 -5.53 6.59
N ASP A 40 -9.13 -6.43 7.49
CA ASP A 40 -10.20 -6.19 8.48
C ASP A 40 -9.81 -5.16 9.57
N GLN A 41 -8.70 -4.45 9.39
CA GLN A 41 -8.14 -3.50 10.34
C GLN A 41 -7.92 -2.13 9.72
N TRP A 42 -7.84 -1.11 10.58
CA TRP A 42 -7.43 0.23 10.18
C TRP A 42 -5.97 0.23 9.68
N PRO A 43 -5.60 1.15 8.77
CA PRO A 43 -4.26 1.18 8.18
C PRO A 43 -3.14 1.17 9.23
N LYS A 44 -3.30 1.94 10.31
CA LYS A 44 -2.33 2.06 11.40
C LYS A 44 -2.09 0.76 12.20
N ASN A 45 -3.00 -0.21 12.10
CA ASN A 45 -2.90 -1.48 12.81
C ASN A 45 -2.35 -2.60 11.91
N VAL A 46 -2.13 -2.30 10.63
CA VAL A 46 -1.56 -3.27 9.70
C VAL A 46 -0.13 -3.59 10.11
N ASN A 47 0.18 -4.88 10.22
CA ASN A 47 1.49 -5.37 10.60
C ASN A 47 2.07 -6.33 9.53
N ALA A 48 3.34 -6.68 9.69
CA ALA A 48 4.04 -7.56 8.76
C ALA A 48 3.33 -8.91 8.53
N LYS A 49 2.66 -9.47 9.53
CA LYS A 49 1.91 -10.74 9.38
C LYS A 49 0.76 -10.59 8.38
N GLN A 50 0.01 -9.48 8.44
CA GLN A 50 -1.07 -9.20 7.49
C GLN A 50 -0.52 -8.93 6.08
N ILE A 51 0.61 -8.21 5.98
CA ILE A 51 1.29 -8.00 4.70
C ILE A 51 1.69 -9.33 4.06
N SER A 52 2.32 -10.23 4.83
CA SER A 52 2.68 -11.56 4.34
C SER A 52 1.46 -12.35 3.87
N ALA A 53 0.38 -12.36 4.65
CA ALA A 53 -0.86 -13.04 4.28
C ALA A 53 -1.47 -12.47 3.00
N TYR A 54 -1.44 -11.14 2.81
CA TYR A 54 -1.94 -10.51 1.60
C TYR A 54 -1.10 -10.86 0.36
N LEU A 55 0.24 -10.84 0.47
CA LEU A 55 1.11 -11.25 -0.64
C LEU A 55 0.91 -12.72 -1.03
N GLN A 56 0.74 -13.61 -0.04
CA GLN A 56 0.38 -15.01 -0.30
C GLN A 56 -0.99 -15.13 -0.98
N HIS A 57 -1.98 -14.33 -0.56
CA HIS A 57 -3.27 -14.27 -1.21
C HIS A 57 -3.15 -13.85 -2.68
N LEU A 58 -2.42 -12.77 -3.00
CA LEU A 58 -2.19 -12.31 -4.37
C LEU A 58 -1.56 -13.41 -5.24
N HIS A 59 -0.56 -14.11 -4.69
CA HIS A 59 0.06 -15.25 -5.36
C HIS A 59 -0.97 -16.37 -5.64
N SER A 60 -1.82 -16.71 -4.65
CA SER A 60 -2.83 -17.76 -4.78
C SER A 60 -3.90 -17.47 -5.85
N ILE A 61 -4.21 -16.20 -6.09
CA ILE A 61 -5.18 -15.78 -7.12
C ILE A 61 -4.51 -15.45 -8.48
N GLY A 62 -3.24 -15.80 -8.65
CA GLY A 62 -2.54 -15.74 -9.94
C GLY A 62 -1.99 -14.37 -10.34
N TYR A 63 -1.74 -13.46 -9.38
CA TYR A 63 -1.06 -12.21 -9.71
C TYR A 63 0.36 -12.48 -10.23
N SER A 64 0.67 -11.93 -11.40
CA SER A 64 2.03 -12.00 -11.96
C SER A 64 3.08 -11.35 -11.04
N PRO A 65 4.36 -11.77 -11.10
CA PRO A 65 5.44 -11.13 -10.32
C PRO A 65 5.51 -9.61 -10.55
N ARG A 66 5.29 -9.17 -11.80
CA ARG A 66 5.22 -7.74 -12.14
C ARG A 66 4.09 -7.02 -11.41
N SER A 67 2.91 -7.62 -11.32
CA SER A 67 1.77 -7.06 -10.60
C SER A 67 2.04 -7.01 -9.10
N GLN A 68 2.61 -8.07 -8.52
CA GLN A 68 2.97 -8.11 -7.11
C GLN A 68 4.04 -7.06 -6.76
N GLY A 69 5.06 -6.88 -7.60
CA GLY A 69 6.06 -5.83 -7.43
C GLY A 69 5.44 -4.43 -7.41
N ARG A 70 4.47 -4.14 -8.29
CA ARG A 70 3.74 -2.85 -8.29
C ARG A 70 2.90 -2.66 -7.03
N VAL A 71 2.19 -3.70 -6.59
CA VAL A 71 1.42 -3.67 -5.34
C VAL A 71 2.35 -3.39 -4.17
N LEU A 72 3.49 -4.08 -4.09
CA LEU A 72 4.44 -3.91 -3.01
C LEU A 72 5.09 -2.51 -3.02
N SER A 73 5.36 -1.94 -4.20
CA SER A 73 5.79 -0.55 -4.35
C SER A 73 4.74 0.45 -3.86
N ALA A 74 3.46 0.23 -4.18
CA ALA A 74 2.38 1.09 -3.69
C ALA A 74 2.26 1.02 -2.16
N MET A 75 2.35 -0.18 -1.59
CA MET A 75 2.29 -0.39 -0.15
C MET A 75 3.46 0.25 0.58
N ARG A 76 4.70 0.08 0.10
CA ARG A 76 5.88 0.74 0.67
C ARG A 76 5.70 2.25 0.72
N GLY A 77 5.37 2.86 -0.42
CA GLY A 77 5.21 4.31 -0.46
C GLY A 77 4.09 4.82 0.44
N PHE A 78 2.97 4.09 0.52
CA PHE A 78 1.85 4.43 1.39
C PHE A 78 2.23 4.41 2.87
N PHE A 79 2.89 3.34 3.34
CA PHE A 79 3.27 3.23 4.75
C PHE A 79 4.46 4.12 5.12
N SER A 80 5.36 4.43 4.17
CA SER A 80 6.37 5.49 4.36
C SER A 80 5.69 6.84 4.57
N TRP A 81 4.76 7.22 3.68
CA TRP A 81 4.01 8.47 3.83
C TRP A 81 3.22 8.54 5.15
N MET A 82 2.60 7.43 5.59
CA MET A 82 1.92 7.40 6.89
C MET A 82 2.86 7.61 8.09
N ILE A 83 4.13 7.22 7.97
CA ILE A 83 5.14 7.49 9.01
C ILE A 83 5.56 8.96 8.96
N ASP A 84 5.77 9.49 7.75
CA ASP A 84 6.15 10.89 7.54
C ASP A 84 5.06 11.86 8.07
N GLU A 85 3.78 11.49 7.95
CA GLU A 85 2.63 12.20 8.52
C GLU A 85 2.35 11.87 10.02
N GLU A 86 3.29 11.19 10.69
CA GLU A 86 3.19 10.78 12.11
C GLU A 86 1.94 9.94 12.46
N HIS A 87 1.34 9.28 11.47
CA HIS A 87 0.17 8.41 11.66
C HIS A 87 0.55 6.97 12.02
N LEU A 88 1.83 6.62 11.88
CA LEU A 88 2.38 5.30 12.14
C LEU A 88 3.83 5.43 12.63
N THR A 89 4.27 4.52 13.50
CA THR A 89 5.63 4.53 14.06
C THR A 89 6.53 3.43 13.50
N GLU A 90 5.95 2.38 12.93
CA GLU A 90 6.68 1.22 12.41
C GLU A 90 6.20 0.87 11.01
N HIS A 91 7.14 0.62 10.09
CA HIS A 91 6.82 0.33 8.71
C HIS A 91 6.55 -1.17 8.47
N PRO A 92 5.30 -1.59 8.20
CA PRO A 92 4.94 -3.01 8.18
C PRO A 92 5.43 -3.75 6.92
N VAL A 93 5.94 -3.02 5.91
CA VAL A 93 6.31 -3.58 4.59
C VAL A 93 7.84 -3.64 4.38
N VAL A 94 8.65 -3.21 5.36
CA VAL A 94 10.08 -2.92 5.11
C VAL A 94 10.91 -4.17 4.77
N LEU A 95 10.55 -5.32 5.33
CA LEU A 95 11.28 -6.58 5.19
C LEU A 95 10.86 -7.43 3.98
N PHE A 96 9.87 -6.99 3.21
CA PHE A 96 9.34 -7.78 2.10
C PHE A 96 10.08 -7.46 0.81
N GLU A 97 10.53 -8.46 0.07
CA GLU A 97 11.17 -8.27 -1.23
C GLU A 97 10.18 -8.52 -2.37
N ASN A 98 10.46 -7.92 -3.53
CA ASN A 98 9.69 -8.27 -4.72
C ASN A 98 10.00 -9.74 -5.09
N PRO A 99 8.99 -10.53 -5.49
CA PRO A 99 9.20 -11.87 -6.01
C PRO A 99 9.92 -11.90 -7.36
#